data_AF-A0A9D2GTB9-F1
#
_entry.id   AF-A0A9D2GTB9-F1
#
_cell.length_a   1.000
_cell.length_b   1.000
_cell.length_c   1.000
_cell.angle_alpha   90.00
_cell.angle_beta   90.00
_cell.angle_gamma   90.00
#
_symmetry.space_group_name_H-M   'P 1'
#
loop_
_entity.id
_entity.type
_entity.pdbx_description
1 polymer ?
#
loop_
_entity_poly.entity_id
_entity_poly.type
_entity_poly.pdbx_seq_one_letter_code
_entity_poly.pdbx_strand_id
1 'polypeptide(L)'
;MDSERKARYEQLYNIKLTEFYNFVSEVMGDFNYSLHRTVKDIDNKRRIEIWTYQSREDQAAVVWIEVVKPGEVLDPYITTDVLRTMNDENVTRLFFFTNGQMGPEEKDVLEGSNHFVFGTDEIVETLIAIDMKRSIKVVRKRKKVQVPSAMVLIKNFLKANKVTRREIKLKTSAVPELASQYYKLIRRVLNEIDRIPDINDIPSQTRERLKKIQYDLLPELLKTPYYTFTYQFVYLRNALFSLIEYTIVYIGNIIEYEAEDDLKKNREVIEEIMSKLDSVDEQIANYKSDLMFTSEKVALKLIIYAAVFSLAAVFIMIVLKFTR
;
A
#
# COMPACT_ATOMS: atom_id res chain seq x y z
N MET A 1 26.01 6.59 16.37
CA MET A 1 26.51 5.27 16.80
C MET A 1 27.37 5.38 18.05
N ASP A 2 28.53 6.07 18.04
CA ASP A 2 29.40 6.12 19.23
C ASP A 2 28.81 6.87 20.43
N SER A 3 28.04 7.94 20.20
CA SER A 3 27.30 8.64 21.25
C SER A 3 26.18 7.80 21.86
N GLU A 4 25.53 6.95 21.06
CA GLU A 4 24.45 6.07 21.47
C GLU A 4 24.99 4.85 22.24
N ARG A 5 26.10 4.27 21.76
CA ARG A 5 26.86 3.25 22.49
C ARG A 5 27.24 3.75 23.88
N LYS A 6 27.87 4.93 23.96
CA LYS A 6 28.29 5.53 25.22
C LYS A 6 27.12 5.75 26.18
N ALA A 7 25.99 6.25 25.70
CA ALA A 7 24.80 6.45 26.52
C ALA A 7 24.23 5.12 27.08
N ARG A 8 24.23 4.04 26.29
CA ARG A 8 23.76 2.72 26.74
C ARG A 8 24.72 2.08 27.76
N TYR A 9 26.03 2.27 27.59
CA TYR A 9 27.02 1.86 28.59
C TYR A 9 26.79 2.56 29.94
N GLU A 10 26.56 3.87 29.93
CA GLU A 10 26.28 4.64 31.13
C GLU A 10 24.98 4.19 31.82
N GLN A 11 23.96 3.77 31.05
CA GLN A 11 22.70 3.25 31.59
C GLN A 11 22.89 1.91 32.32
N LEU A 12 23.73 1.01 31.82
CA LEU A 12 23.93 -0.32 32.42
C LEU A 12 24.79 -0.28 33.71
N TYR A 13 25.57 0.78 33.91
CA TYR A 13 26.47 0.92 35.06
C TYR A 13 25.73 1.14 36.40
N ASN A 14 24.56 1.77 36.40
CA ASN A 14 23.76 2.02 37.60
C ASN A 14 22.28 1.67 37.36
N ILE A 15 22.04 0.45 36.89
CA ILE A 15 20.73 -0.01 36.45
C ILE A 15 20.00 -0.79 37.56
N LYS A 16 18.67 -0.64 37.61
CA LYS A 16 17.82 -1.50 38.43
C LYS A 16 17.56 -2.82 37.71
N LEU A 17 17.37 -3.91 38.47
CA LEU A 17 17.08 -5.23 37.90
C LEU A 17 15.87 -5.22 36.95
N THR A 18 14.84 -4.43 37.25
CA THR A 18 13.66 -4.28 36.41
C THR A 18 13.97 -3.66 35.03
N GLU A 19 14.88 -2.69 34.99
CA GLU A 19 15.30 -2.04 33.74
C GLU A 19 16.25 -2.94 32.97
N PHE A 20 17.17 -3.64 33.66
CA PHE A 20 18.08 -4.61 33.06
C PHE A 20 17.32 -5.79 32.42
N TYR A 21 16.25 -6.23 33.08
CA TYR A 21 15.36 -7.29 32.57
C TYR A 21 14.72 -6.96 31.21
N ASN A 22 14.46 -5.68 30.92
CA ASN A 22 13.91 -5.28 29.62
C ASN A 22 14.91 -5.58 28.49
N PHE A 23 16.20 -5.32 28.71
CA PHE A 23 17.24 -5.65 27.74
C PHE A 23 17.39 -7.16 27.57
N VAL A 24 17.39 -7.91 28.67
CA VAL A 24 17.42 -9.38 28.63
C VAL A 24 16.23 -9.91 27.84
N SER A 25 15.03 -9.41 28.09
CA SER A 25 13.82 -9.83 27.37
C SER A 25 13.88 -9.54 25.87
N GLU A 26 14.46 -8.41 25.48
CA GLU A 26 14.65 -8.05 24.08
C GLU A 26 15.66 -8.96 23.38
N VAL A 27 16.79 -9.24 24.03
CA VAL A 27 17.80 -10.18 23.52
C VAL A 27 17.20 -11.58 23.40
N MET A 28 16.59 -12.12 24.46
CA MET A 28 15.97 -13.44 24.45
C MET A 28 14.85 -13.55 23.40
N GLY A 29 14.13 -12.45 23.14
CA GLY A 29 13.15 -12.37 22.05
C GLY A 29 13.77 -12.54 20.66
N ASP A 30 14.93 -11.94 20.38
CA ASP A 30 15.66 -12.15 19.11
C ASP A 30 16.15 -13.59 18.96
N PHE A 31 16.46 -14.27 20.06
CA PHE A 31 16.76 -15.71 20.09
C PHE A 31 15.51 -16.61 20.04
N ASN A 32 14.29 -16.05 19.87
CA ASN A 32 13.00 -16.77 19.85
C ASN A 32 12.71 -17.59 21.12
N TYR A 33 13.12 -17.08 22.28
CA TYR A 33 12.78 -17.64 23.58
C TYR A 33 11.64 -16.88 24.25
N SER A 34 10.86 -17.58 25.07
CA SER A 34 9.84 -16.99 25.94
C SER A 34 9.95 -17.53 27.35
N LEU A 35 9.65 -16.68 28.34
CA LEU A 35 9.60 -17.07 29.74
C LEU A 35 8.61 -18.21 29.95
N HIS A 36 9.10 -19.30 30.55
CA HIS A 36 8.27 -20.43 30.96
C HIS A 36 7.96 -20.37 32.46
N ARG A 37 9.00 -20.23 33.30
CA ARG A 37 8.84 -20.04 34.75
C ARG A 37 10.05 -19.38 35.40
N THR A 38 9.84 -18.78 36.56
CA THR A 38 10.89 -18.26 37.44
C THR A 38 11.34 -19.32 38.43
N VAL A 39 12.64 -19.52 38.57
CA VAL A 39 13.26 -20.46 39.53
C VAL A 39 13.59 -19.74 40.82
N LYS A 40 14.19 -18.55 40.72
CA LYS A 40 14.62 -17.75 41.87
C LYS A 40 14.56 -16.27 41.52
N ASP A 41 14.10 -15.47 42.47
CA ASP A 41 14.10 -14.01 42.35
C ASP A 41 14.58 -13.42 43.68
N ILE A 42 15.74 -12.77 43.64
CA ILE A 42 16.32 -12.01 44.74
C ILE A 42 16.26 -10.55 44.32
N ASP A 43 15.44 -9.79 45.06
CA ASP A 43 15.15 -8.40 44.74
C ASP A 43 16.43 -7.57 44.53
N ASN A 44 16.43 -6.83 43.42
CA ASN A 44 17.51 -5.94 42.99
C ASN A 44 18.92 -6.58 42.93
N LYS A 45 19.03 -7.91 42.82
CA LYS A 45 20.33 -8.59 42.72
C LYS A 45 20.36 -9.70 41.68
N ARG A 46 19.45 -10.69 41.76
CA ARG A 46 19.57 -11.91 40.96
C ARG A 46 18.21 -12.43 40.55
N ARG A 47 18.04 -12.80 39.30
CA ARG A 47 16.85 -13.49 38.80
C ARG A 47 17.26 -14.67 37.94
N ILE A 48 16.69 -15.83 38.23
CA ILE A 48 16.96 -17.09 37.53
C ILE A 48 15.64 -17.62 36.99
N GLU A 49 15.61 -17.92 35.71
CA GLU A 49 14.40 -18.32 35.00
C GLU A 49 14.67 -19.45 34.02
N ILE A 50 13.63 -20.21 33.72
CA ILE A 50 13.63 -21.16 32.61
C ILE A 50 12.82 -20.54 31.48
N TRP A 51 13.45 -20.45 30.31
CA TRP A 51 12.84 -19.98 29.08
C TRP A 51 12.79 -21.11 28.08
N THR A 52 11.73 -21.18 27.27
CA THR A 52 11.55 -22.21 26.23
C THR A 52 11.59 -21.59 24.84
N TYR A 53 12.11 -22.33 23.87
CA TYR A 53 12.11 -21.91 22.48
C TYR A 53 10.69 -21.94 21.91
N GLN A 54 10.24 -20.86 21.29
CA GLN A 54 8.82 -20.67 20.92
C GLN A 54 8.25 -21.73 19.98
N SER A 55 9.09 -22.39 19.19
CA SER A 55 8.64 -23.46 18.26
C SER A 55 8.94 -24.89 18.75
N ARG A 56 9.63 -25.03 19.89
CA ARG A 56 10.12 -26.32 20.43
C ARG A 56 10.22 -26.27 21.96
N GLU A 57 9.21 -26.79 22.64
CA GLU A 57 9.16 -26.82 24.11
C GLU A 57 10.26 -27.70 24.74
N ASP A 58 10.81 -28.65 23.99
CA ASP A 58 11.94 -29.50 24.41
C ASP A 58 13.28 -28.75 24.47
N GLN A 59 13.34 -27.51 23.97
CA GLN A 59 14.51 -26.64 24.04
C GLN A 59 14.34 -25.57 25.11
N ALA A 60 14.59 -25.95 26.35
CA ALA A 60 14.69 -25.04 27.48
C ALA A 60 16.09 -24.43 27.60
N ALA A 61 16.17 -23.24 28.19
CA ALA A 61 17.40 -22.58 28.58
C ALA A 61 17.27 -21.98 29.97
N VAL A 62 18.34 -22.06 30.76
CA VAL A 62 18.46 -21.28 31.99
C VAL A 62 18.85 -19.87 31.60
N VAL A 63 18.02 -18.90 31.98
CA VAL A 63 18.34 -17.48 31.88
C VAL A 63 18.73 -17.00 33.26
N TRP A 64 20.01 -16.69 33.41
CA TRP A 64 20.58 -16.17 34.65
C TRP A 64 20.84 -14.69 34.50
N ILE A 65 20.27 -13.89 35.41
CA ILE A 65 20.40 -12.44 35.42
C ILE A 65 21.04 -12.04 36.74
N GLU A 66 22.27 -11.52 36.69
CA GLU A 66 23.00 -11.01 37.85
C GLU A 66 23.23 -9.51 37.70
N VAL A 67 22.73 -8.71 38.64
CA VAL A 67 23.00 -7.26 38.68
C VAL A 67 23.93 -6.96 39.84
N VAL A 68 25.08 -6.38 39.53
CA VAL A 68 26.13 -5.98 40.47
C VAL A 68 26.07 -4.47 40.66
N LYS A 69 26.10 -4.01 41.91
CA LYS A 69 26.11 -2.58 42.23
C LYS A 69 27.50 -1.96 42.01
N PRO A 70 27.60 -0.64 41.80
CA PRO A 70 28.88 0.04 41.64
C PRO A 70 29.84 -0.24 42.82
N GLY A 71 31.03 -0.76 42.51
CA GLY A 71 32.06 -1.09 43.50
C GLY A 71 31.92 -2.48 44.15
N GLU A 72 30.87 -3.23 43.83
CA GLU A 72 30.74 -4.65 44.18
C GLU A 72 31.34 -5.54 43.08
N VAL A 73 31.71 -6.76 43.44
CA VAL A 73 32.23 -7.77 42.52
C VAL A 73 31.20 -8.88 42.39
N LEU A 74 31.21 -9.56 41.24
CA LEU A 74 30.42 -10.76 41.01
C LEU A 74 30.68 -11.80 42.12
N ASP A 75 29.65 -12.55 42.48
CA ASP A 75 29.75 -13.61 43.50
C ASP A 75 30.80 -14.66 43.08
N PRO A 76 31.86 -14.92 43.87
CA PRO A 76 32.92 -15.86 43.51
C PRO A 76 32.44 -17.29 43.27
N TYR A 77 31.27 -17.67 43.82
CA TYR A 77 30.70 -19.01 43.68
C TYR A 77 29.65 -19.10 42.56
N ILE A 78 29.45 -18.02 41.78
CA ILE A 78 28.40 -17.93 40.76
C ILE A 78 28.48 -19.06 39.74
N THR A 79 29.68 -19.46 39.34
CA THR A 79 29.90 -20.50 38.33
C THR A 79 29.36 -21.84 38.81
N THR A 80 29.62 -22.17 40.08
CA THR A 80 29.14 -23.40 40.72
C THR A 80 27.62 -23.37 40.87
N ASP A 81 27.05 -22.24 41.29
CA ASP A 81 25.61 -22.07 41.45
C ASP A 81 24.86 -22.20 40.12
N VAL A 82 25.40 -21.61 39.05
CA VAL A 82 24.85 -21.70 37.70
C VAL A 82 24.82 -23.15 37.23
N LEU A 83 25.97 -23.84 37.27
CA LEU A 83 26.09 -25.23 36.81
C LEU A 83 25.21 -26.18 37.64
N ARG A 84 25.12 -25.96 38.95
CA ARG A 84 24.22 -26.71 39.82
C ARG A 84 22.76 -26.50 39.42
N THR A 85 22.35 -25.26 39.19
CA THR A 85 20.97 -24.94 38.80
C THR A 85 20.62 -25.55 37.44
N MET A 86 21.54 -25.52 36.48
CA MET A 86 21.39 -26.18 35.19
C MET A 86 21.18 -27.69 35.33
N ASN A 87 21.96 -28.33 36.21
CA ASN A 87 21.83 -29.75 36.50
C ASN A 87 20.52 -30.09 37.23
N ASP A 88 20.16 -29.31 38.24
CA ASP A 88 18.92 -29.49 39.03
C ASP A 88 17.68 -29.34 38.14
N GLU A 89 17.72 -28.43 37.16
CA GLU A 89 16.64 -28.19 36.20
C GLU A 89 16.72 -29.05 34.93
N ASN A 90 17.76 -29.89 34.81
CA ASN A 90 18.03 -30.74 33.64
C ASN A 90 18.06 -29.97 32.31
N VAL A 91 18.71 -28.81 32.30
CA VAL A 91 18.84 -27.91 31.14
C VAL A 91 20.31 -27.73 30.76
N THR A 92 20.62 -27.87 29.47
CA THR A 92 22.00 -27.81 28.95
C THR A 92 22.36 -26.48 28.27
N ARG A 93 21.40 -25.56 28.14
CA ARG A 93 21.59 -24.26 27.49
C ARG A 93 21.51 -23.14 28.54
N LEU A 94 22.46 -22.21 28.46
CA LEU A 94 22.60 -21.09 29.41
C LEU A 94 22.63 -19.77 28.65
N PHE A 95 21.88 -18.79 29.16
CA PHE A 95 22.07 -17.38 28.85
C PHE A 95 22.35 -16.67 30.17
N PHE A 96 23.60 -16.24 30.36
CA PHE A 96 24.03 -15.53 31.55
C PHE A 96 24.18 -14.05 31.23
N PHE A 97 23.49 -13.18 31.95
CA PHE A 97 23.52 -11.74 31.77
C PHE A 97 24.04 -11.05 33.02
N THR A 98 25.01 -10.16 32.86
CA THR A 98 25.53 -9.35 33.96
C THR A 98 25.98 -7.97 33.52
N ASN A 99 25.83 -6.98 34.41
CA ASN A 99 26.48 -5.67 34.28
C ASN A 99 27.81 -5.60 35.05
N GLY A 100 28.17 -6.66 35.79
CA GLY A 100 29.42 -6.78 36.52
C GLY A 100 30.56 -7.28 35.65
N GLN A 101 31.80 -7.08 36.11
CA GLN A 101 32.96 -7.67 35.46
C GLN A 101 33.11 -9.13 35.88
N MET A 102 33.31 -9.99 34.89
CA MET A 102 33.64 -11.40 35.08
C MET A 102 35.14 -11.58 34.82
N GLY A 103 35.82 -12.33 35.70
CA GLY A 103 37.22 -12.68 35.48
C GLY A 103 37.38 -13.70 34.35
N PRO A 104 38.60 -13.88 33.82
CA PRO A 104 38.87 -14.85 32.76
C PRO A 104 38.52 -16.28 33.16
N GLU A 105 38.78 -16.65 34.42
CA GLU A 105 38.53 -18.01 34.91
C GLU A 105 37.03 -18.32 35.01
N GLU A 106 36.22 -17.37 35.49
CA GLU A 106 34.78 -17.57 35.56
C GLU A 106 34.14 -17.60 34.17
N LYS A 107 34.66 -16.79 33.24
CA LYS A 107 34.21 -16.76 31.85
C LYS A 107 34.52 -18.07 31.14
N ASP A 108 35.74 -18.60 31.29
CA ASP A 108 36.16 -19.88 30.68
C ASP A 108 35.32 -21.08 31.18
N VAL A 109 34.85 -21.04 32.44
CA VAL A 109 34.00 -22.12 33.00
C VAL A 109 32.56 -22.02 32.50
N LEU A 110 32.03 -20.81 32.35
CA LEU A 110 30.64 -20.60 31.95
C LEU A 110 30.46 -20.62 30.44
N GLU A 111 31.46 -20.22 29.65
CA GLU A 111 31.38 -20.26 28.20
C GLU A 111 31.51 -21.68 27.65
N GLY A 112 30.66 -22.01 26.68
CA GLY A 112 30.58 -23.34 26.11
C GLY A 112 29.71 -23.35 24.87
N SER A 113 29.62 -24.50 24.19
CA SER A 113 28.91 -24.62 22.91
C SER A 113 27.42 -24.28 22.98
N ASN A 114 26.80 -24.34 24.16
CA ASN A 114 25.40 -23.97 24.40
C ASN A 114 25.25 -22.91 25.51
N HIS A 115 26.35 -22.26 25.93
CA HIS A 115 26.31 -21.26 26.98
C HIS A 115 26.73 -19.92 26.41
N PHE A 116 25.89 -18.91 26.63
CA PHE A 116 26.08 -17.56 26.13
C PHE A 116 26.21 -16.62 27.32
N VAL A 117 27.38 -16.01 27.46
CA VAL A 117 27.67 -15.05 28.52
C VAL A 117 27.63 -13.64 27.92
N PHE A 118 26.76 -12.82 28.48
CA PHE A 118 26.49 -11.45 28.06
C PHE A 118 26.94 -10.50 29.17
N GLY A 119 28.13 -9.95 29.02
CA GLY A 119 28.56 -8.78 29.76
C GLY A 119 27.99 -7.51 29.15
N THR A 120 28.36 -6.36 29.72
CA THR A 120 27.89 -5.05 29.28
C THR A 120 28.16 -4.80 27.78
N ASP A 121 29.34 -5.18 27.29
CA ASP A 121 29.73 -4.98 25.90
C ASP A 121 28.88 -5.83 24.95
N GLU A 122 28.75 -7.13 25.24
CA GLU A 122 27.96 -8.06 24.42
C GLU A 122 26.48 -7.69 24.40
N ILE A 123 25.93 -7.20 25.52
CA ILE A 123 24.54 -6.69 25.59
C ILE A 123 24.36 -5.50 24.65
N VAL A 124 25.25 -4.50 24.73
CA VAL A 124 25.15 -3.29 23.90
C VAL A 124 25.29 -3.62 22.41
N GLU A 125 26.24 -4.48 22.04
CA GLU A 125 26.42 -4.91 20.65
C GLU A 125 25.21 -5.67 20.12
N THR A 126 24.65 -6.58 20.91
CA THR A 126 23.47 -7.36 20.53
C THR A 126 22.26 -6.45 20.33
N LEU A 127 22.03 -5.49 21.22
CA LEU A 127 20.94 -4.52 21.08
C LEU A 127 21.08 -3.66 19.82
N ILE A 128 22.30 -3.20 19.51
CA ILE A 128 22.55 -2.44 18.28
C ILE A 128 22.29 -3.32 17.04
N ALA A 129 22.69 -4.59 17.07
CA ALA A 129 22.43 -5.52 15.98
C ALA A 129 20.92 -5.75 15.78
N ILE A 130 20.15 -5.87 16.86
CA ILE A 130 18.69 -5.97 16.84
C ILE A 130 18.07 -4.71 16.22
N ASP A 131 18.51 -3.53 16.64
CA ASP A 131 18.03 -2.25 16.10
C ASP A 131 18.37 -2.10 14.61
N MET A 132 19.57 -2.54 14.20
CA MET A 132 19.96 -2.60 12.78
C MET A 132 19.06 -3.57 11.99
N LYS A 133 18.79 -4.78 12.50
CA LYS A 133 17.85 -5.73 11.87
C LYS A 133 16.45 -5.12 11.70
N ARG A 134 15.96 -4.38 12.70
CA ARG A 134 14.67 -3.67 12.63
C ARG A 134 14.68 -2.50 11.63
N SER A 135 15.82 -1.84 11.46
CA SER A 135 15.97 -0.70 10.53
C SER A 135 16.06 -1.10 9.05
N ILE A 136 16.35 -2.37 8.73
CA ILE A 136 16.36 -2.87 7.36
C ILE A 136 14.91 -2.93 6.86
N LYS A 137 14.49 -1.86 6.16
CA LYS A 137 13.21 -1.82 5.43
C LYS A 137 13.11 -3.03 4.50
N VAL A 138 12.12 -3.89 4.73
CA VAL A 138 11.78 -4.98 3.81
C VAL A 138 11.29 -4.35 2.50
N VAL A 139 12.19 -4.18 1.52
CA VAL A 139 11.83 -3.73 0.18
C VAL A 139 10.92 -4.79 -0.44
N ARG A 140 9.63 -4.48 -0.59
CA ARG A 140 8.68 -5.39 -1.21
C ARG A 140 9.03 -5.55 -2.69
N LYS A 141 9.44 -6.76 -3.09
CA LYS A 141 9.70 -7.07 -4.50
C LYS A 141 8.38 -7.09 -5.26
N ARG A 142 8.35 -6.42 -6.41
CA ARG A 142 7.20 -6.45 -7.31
C ARG A 142 7.00 -7.85 -7.90
N LYS A 143 5.76 -8.27 -8.03
CA LYS A 143 5.37 -9.58 -8.57
C LYS A 143 4.70 -9.43 -9.93
N LYS A 144 5.03 -10.33 -10.85
CA LYS A 144 4.26 -10.50 -12.09
C LYS A 144 3.08 -11.41 -11.80
N VAL A 145 1.87 -10.92 -12.02
CA VAL A 145 0.63 -11.69 -11.81
C VAL A 145 -0.06 -11.95 -13.14
N GLN A 146 -0.68 -13.12 -13.28
CA GLN A 146 -1.42 -13.46 -14.50
C GLN A 146 -2.74 -12.68 -14.61
N VAL A 147 -3.38 -12.42 -13.46
CA VAL A 147 -4.61 -11.62 -13.38
C VAL A 147 -4.43 -10.58 -12.27
N PRO A 148 -4.46 -9.28 -12.61
CA PRO A 148 -4.38 -8.21 -11.61
C PRO A 148 -5.49 -8.31 -10.57
N SER A 149 -5.12 -8.08 -9.33
CA SER A 149 -6.03 -8.07 -8.17
C SER A 149 -7.22 -7.12 -8.36
N ALA A 150 -6.96 -5.93 -8.92
CA ALA A 150 -7.98 -4.93 -9.25
C ALA A 150 -8.97 -5.40 -10.32
N MET A 151 -8.54 -6.26 -11.25
CA MET A 151 -9.45 -6.83 -12.26
C MET A 151 -10.44 -7.81 -11.61
N VAL A 152 -9.98 -8.55 -10.59
CA VAL A 152 -10.86 -9.39 -9.77
C VAL A 152 -11.83 -8.54 -8.96
N LEU A 153 -11.36 -7.43 -8.37
CA LEU A 153 -12.20 -6.46 -7.66
C LEU A 153 -13.33 -5.94 -8.56
N ILE A 154 -12.99 -5.44 -9.76
CA ILE A 154 -13.97 -4.95 -10.75
C ILE A 154 -14.98 -6.04 -11.07
N LYS A 155 -14.51 -7.24 -11.45
CA LYS A 155 -15.38 -8.36 -11.82
C LYS A 155 -16.36 -8.73 -10.70
N ASN A 156 -15.88 -8.80 -9.46
CA ASN A 156 -16.71 -9.12 -8.30
C ASN A 156 -17.73 -8.01 -8.02
N PHE A 157 -17.31 -6.75 -8.11
CA PHE A 157 -18.19 -5.60 -7.91
C PHE A 157 -19.31 -5.55 -8.95
N LEU A 158 -18.98 -5.71 -10.25
CA LEU A 158 -19.97 -5.72 -11.33
C LEU A 158 -20.95 -6.91 -11.21
N LYS A 159 -20.48 -8.08 -10.76
CA LYS A 159 -21.33 -9.25 -10.53
C LYS A 159 -22.31 -9.07 -9.37
N ALA A 160 -21.84 -8.46 -8.27
CA ALA A 160 -22.65 -8.26 -7.07
C ALA A 160 -23.69 -7.14 -7.27
N ASN A 161 -23.34 -6.12 -8.05
CA ASN A 161 -24.19 -4.96 -8.28
C ASN A 161 -24.84 -5.05 -9.67
N LYS A 162 -25.92 -5.84 -9.78
CA LYS A 162 -26.79 -5.80 -10.96
C LYS A 162 -27.59 -4.51 -10.95
N VAL A 163 -27.30 -3.61 -11.88
CA VAL A 163 -27.96 -2.31 -11.94
C VAL A 163 -29.22 -2.39 -12.81
N THR A 164 -30.39 -2.21 -12.18
CA THR A 164 -31.66 -1.87 -12.83
C THR A 164 -31.76 -0.35 -12.99
N ARG A 165 -31.04 0.24 -13.96
CA ARG A 165 -31.18 1.68 -14.26
C ARG A 165 -31.57 1.91 -15.72
N ARG A 166 -32.44 2.90 -15.91
CA ARG A 166 -32.85 3.43 -17.21
C ARG A 166 -31.65 4.12 -17.88
N GLU A 167 -31.56 4.01 -19.19
CA GLU A 167 -30.56 4.72 -20.00
C GLU A 167 -30.59 6.24 -19.72
N ILE A 168 -29.41 6.82 -19.55
CA ILE A 168 -29.22 8.26 -19.37
C ILE A 168 -28.88 8.85 -20.72
N LYS A 169 -29.88 9.42 -21.41
CA LYS A 169 -29.67 10.11 -22.68
C LYS A 169 -28.99 11.46 -22.45
N LEU A 170 -27.77 11.61 -22.96
CA LEU A 170 -27.00 12.84 -22.88
C LEU A 170 -27.23 13.71 -24.12
N LYS A 171 -27.51 14.99 -23.89
CA LYS A 171 -27.53 16.00 -24.97
C LYS A 171 -26.10 16.29 -25.39
N THR A 172 -25.87 16.53 -26.69
CA THR A 172 -24.54 16.90 -27.23
C THR A 172 -23.91 18.09 -26.48
N SER A 173 -24.72 19.03 -25.99
CA SER A 173 -24.26 20.18 -25.21
C SER A 173 -23.69 19.84 -23.82
N ALA A 174 -24.06 18.69 -23.25
CA ALA A 174 -23.61 18.25 -21.92
C ALA A 174 -22.35 17.36 -21.97
N VAL A 175 -21.95 16.94 -23.17
CA VAL A 175 -20.78 16.08 -23.40
C VAL A 175 -19.46 16.74 -22.96
N PRO A 176 -19.20 18.04 -23.25
CA PRO A 176 -18.03 18.79 -22.75
C PRO A 176 -17.89 18.70 -21.24
N GLU A 177 -18.98 18.98 -20.55
CA GLU A 177 -19.02 19.04 -19.10
C GLU A 177 -18.74 17.67 -18.50
N LEU A 178 -19.36 16.62 -19.04
CA LEU A 178 -19.11 15.25 -18.61
C LEU A 178 -17.64 14.84 -18.81
N ALA A 179 -17.08 15.13 -19.99
CA ALA A 179 -15.67 14.84 -20.28
C ALA A 179 -14.75 15.57 -19.29
N SER A 180 -14.99 16.86 -19.04
CA SER A 180 -14.23 17.67 -18.08
C SER A 180 -14.36 17.14 -16.65
N GLN A 181 -15.54 16.66 -16.23
CA GLN A 181 -15.75 16.07 -14.91
C GLN A 181 -14.89 14.82 -14.71
N TYR A 182 -14.91 13.87 -15.65
CA TYR A 182 -14.07 12.68 -15.57
C TYR A 182 -12.59 13.02 -15.68
N TYR A 183 -12.21 13.93 -16.56
CA TYR A 183 -10.83 14.39 -16.66
C TYR A 183 -10.30 14.92 -15.31
N LYS A 184 -11.05 15.83 -14.67
CA LYS A 184 -10.69 16.41 -13.37
C LYS A 184 -10.64 15.36 -12.26
N LEU A 185 -11.59 14.41 -12.26
CA LEU A 185 -11.61 13.30 -11.31
C LEU A 185 -10.32 12.47 -11.41
N ILE A 186 -9.99 12.02 -12.62
CA ILE A 186 -8.82 11.15 -12.83
C ILE A 186 -7.51 11.91 -12.64
N ARG A 187 -7.43 13.18 -13.07
CA ARG A 187 -6.24 14.01 -12.83
C ARG A 187 -5.94 14.17 -11.34
N ARG A 188 -6.98 14.31 -10.51
CA ARG A 188 -6.82 14.36 -9.04
C ARG A 188 -6.23 13.06 -8.50
N VAL A 189 -6.69 11.92 -9.00
CA VAL A 189 -6.17 10.60 -8.62
C VAL A 189 -4.69 10.45 -9.02
N LEU A 190 -4.33 10.81 -10.25
CA LEU A 190 -2.94 10.75 -10.73
C LEU A 190 -2.04 11.66 -9.90
N ASN A 191 -2.47 12.87 -9.57
CA ASN A 191 -1.71 13.78 -8.72
C ASN A 191 -1.46 13.23 -7.30
N GLU A 192 -2.41 12.47 -6.74
CA GLU A 192 -2.20 11.80 -5.44
C GLU A 192 -1.14 10.69 -5.55
N ILE A 193 -1.13 9.96 -6.66
CA ILE A 193 -0.14 8.90 -6.94
C ILE A 193 1.25 9.50 -7.19
N ASP A 194 1.33 10.58 -7.97
CA ASP A 194 2.60 11.25 -8.31
C ASP A 194 3.29 11.88 -7.09
N ARG A 195 2.57 12.07 -5.98
CA ARG A 195 3.13 12.55 -4.70
C ARG A 195 3.78 11.44 -3.87
N ILE A 196 3.71 10.18 -4.29
CA ILE A 196 4.31 9.06 -3.57
C ILE A 196 5.83 9.10 -3.80
N PRO A 197 6.66 9.28 -2.76
CA PRO A 197 8.11 9.44 -2.93
C PRO A 197 8.80 8.19 -3.47
N ASP A 198 8.38 7.03 -2.98
CA ASP A 198 8.84 5.73 -3.46
C ASP A 198 7.64 4.79 -3.62
N ILE A 199 7.35 4.44 -4.86
CA ILE A 199 6.26 3.54 -5.23
C ILE A 199 6.51 2.09 -4.77
N ASN A 200 7.74 1.75 -4.37
CA ASN A 200 8.13 0.46 -3.80
C ASN A 200 8.05 0.45 -2.26
N ASP A 201 7.87 1.60 -1.62
CA ASP A 201 7.73 1.73 -0.16
C ASP A 201 6.58 2.68 0.21
N ILE A 202 5.36 2.26 -0.12
CA ILE A 202 4.15 3.06 0.10
C ILE A 202 3.74 2.99 1.58
N PRO A 203 3.66 4.13 2.29
CA PRO A 203 3.19 4.18 3.67
C PRO A 203 1.77 3.61 3.82
N SER A 204 1.49 2.92 4.94
CA SER A 204 0.18 2.31 5.20
C SER A 204 -0.98 3.31 5.07
N GLN A 205 -0.80 4.55 5.56
CA GLN A 205 -1.81 5.60 5.44
C GLN A 205 -2.10 5.99 3.99
N THR A 206 -1.07 6.03 3.13
CA THR A 206 -1.23 6.30 1.70
C THR A 206 -1.91 5.13 1.00
N ARG A 207 -1.53 3.89 1.36
CA ARG A 207 -2.17 2.68 0.83
C ARG A 207 -3.67 2.65 1.12
N GLU A 208 -4.09 2.94 2.35
CA GLU A 208 -5.51 2.99 2.72
C GLU A 208 -6.28 4.10 1.99
N ARG A 209 -5.65 5.27 1.80
CA ARG A 209 -6.23 6.35 0.97
C ARG A 209 -6.44 5.92 -0.47
N LEU A 210 -5.45 5.28 -1.09
CA LEU A 210 -5.54 4.78 -2.46
C LEU A 210 -6.61 3.69 -2.58
N LYS A 211 -6.71 2.76 -1.62
CA LYS A 211 -7.81 1.78 -1.58
C LYS A 211 -9.15 2.48 -1.56
N LYS A 212 -9.34 3.47 -0.68
CA LYS A 212 -10.59 4.23 -0.62
C LYS A 212 -10.95 4.85 -1.98
N ILE A 213 -9.98 5.52 -2.62
CA ILE A 213 -10.15 6.09 -3.96
C ILE A 213 -10.54 5.00 -4.97
N GLN A 214 -9.87 3.84 -4.94
CA GLN A 214 -10.19 2.71 -5.81
C GLN A 214 -11.65 2.26 -5.66
N TYR A 215 -12.15 2.17 -4.42
CA TYR A 215 -13.55 1.83 -4.16
C TYR A 215 -14.53 2.93 -4.56
N ASP A 216 -14.16 4.20 -4.37
CA ASP A 216 -14.98 5.36 -4.75
C ASP A 216 -15.16 5.47 -6.29
N LEU A 217 -14.22 4.92 -7.07
CA LEU A 217 -14.31 4.86 -8.54
C LEU A 217 -15.23 3.73 -9.06
N LEU A 218 -15.46 2.67 -8.28
CA LEU A 218 -16.26 1.51 -8.72
C LEU A 218 -17.71 1.87 -9.09
N PRO A 219 -18.44 2.72 -8.33
CA PRO A 219 -19.77 3.18 -8.73
C PRO A 219 -19.80 3.96 -10.06
N GLU A 220 -18.75 4.73 -10.35
CA GLU A 220 -18.63 5.46 -11.62
C GLU A 220 -18.42 4.50 -12.79
N LEU A 221 -17.64 3.43 -12.59
CA LEU A 221 -17.49 2.35 -13.59
C LEU A 221 -18.83 1.67 -13.91
N LEU A 222 -19.70 1.47 -12.91
CA LEU A 222 -21.05 0.95 -13.12
C LEU A 222 -21.96 1.91 -13.89
N LYS A 223 -21.73 3.22 -13.74
CA LYS A 223 -22.60 4.26 -14.32
C LYS A 223 -22.32 4.49 -15.80
N THR A 224 -21.05 4.43 -16.22
CA THR A 224 -20.64 4.78 -17.59
C THR A 224 -21.35 4.01 -18.71
N PRO A 225 -21.65 2.69 -18.61
CA PRO A 225 -22.33 1.96 -19.68
C PRO A 225 -23.76 2.45 -19.96
N TYR A 226 -24.38 3.12 -18.99
CA TYR A 226 -25.76 3.60 -19.08
C TYR A 226 -25.89 4.97 -19.78
N TYR A 227 -24.78 5.62 -20.10
CA TYR A 227 -24.82 6.84 -20.91
C TYR A 227 -25.11 6.51 -22.37
N THR A 228 -26.15 7.15 -22.90
CA THR A 228 -26.51 7.08 -24.32
C THR A 228 -26.16 8.42 -24.97
N PHE A 229 -25.24 8.38 -25.93
CA PHE A 229 -24.77 9.54 -26.68
C PHE A 229 -25.44 9.62 -28.06
N THR A 230 -25.38 10.79 -28.70
CA THR A 230 -25.64 10.90 -30.14
C THR A 230 -24.62 10.09 -30.94
N TYR A 231 -25.01 9.61 -32.13
CA TYR A 231 -24.22 8.66 -32.94
C TYR A 231 -22.75 9.04 -33.08
N GLN A 232 -22.47 10.33 -33.31
CA GLN A 232 -21.11 10.88 -33.45
C GLN A 232 -20.20 10.65 -32.22
N PHE A 233 -20.78 10.52 -31.03
CA PHE A 233 -20.06 10.49 -29.74
C PHE A 233 -20.20 9.15 -29.01
N VAL A 234 -20.70 8.09 -29.67
CA VAL A 234 -20.88 6.77 -29.05
C VAL A 234 -19.56 6.20 -28.51
N TYR A 235 -18.42 6.54 -29.13
CA TYR A 235 -17.10 6.12 -28.67
C TYR A 235 -16.77 6.61 -27.24
N LEU A 236 -17.35 7.74 -26.80
CA LEU A 236 -17.09 8.32 -25.48
C LEU A 236 -17.53 7.41 -24.35
N ARG A 237 -18.60 6.63 -24.55
CA ARG A 237 -19.02 5.64 -23.55
C ARG A 237 -17.89 4.67 -23.23
N ASN A 238 -17.25 4.12 -24.26
CA ASN A 238 -16.16 3.16 -24.10
C ASN A 238 -14.91 3.85 -23.55
N ALA A 239 -14.61 5.07 -24.02
CA ALA A 239 -13.49 5.86 -23.51
C ALA A 239 -13.63 6.14 -22.00
N LEU A 240 -14.80 6.58 -21.54
CA LEU A 240 -15.07 6.83 -20.13
C LEU A 240 -15.03 5.55 -19.28
N PHE A 241 -15.58 4.45 -19.79
CA PHE A 241 -15.51 3.16 -19.12
C PHE A 241 -14.06 2.71 -18.93
N SER A 242 -13.30 2.67 -20.03
CA SER A 242 -11.88 2.28 -20.01
C SER A 242 -11.05 3.22 -19.13
N LEU A 243 -11.29 4.52 -19.17
CA LEU A 243 -10.58 5.48 -18.32
C LEU A 243 -10.69 5.12 -16.83
N ILE A 244 -11.90 4.84 -16.36
CA ILE A 244 -12.14 4.46 -14.96
C ILE A 244 -11.55 3.07 -14.68
N GLU A 245 -11.77 2.10 -15.57
CA GLU A 245 -11.26 0.73 -15.45
C GLU A 245 -9.73 0.73 -15.28
N TYR A 246 -9.01 1.36 -16.20
CA TYR A 246 -7.55 1.42 -16.15
C TYR A 246 -7.06 2.22 -14.95
N THR A 247 -7.78 3.24 -14.49
CA THR A 247 -7.42 3.95 -13.25
C THR A 247 -7.54 3.06 -12.02
N ILE A 248 -8.63 2.27 -11.91
CA ILE A 248 -8.83 1.30 -10.82
C ILE A 248 -7.74 0.23 -10.84
N VAL A 249 -7.39 -0.26 -12.03
CA VAL A 249 -6.31 -1.25 -12.21
C VAL A 249 -4.96 -0.64 -11.84
N TYR A 250 -4.65 0.57 -12.31
CA TYR A 250 -3.42 1.27 -11.99
C TYR A 250 -3.23 1.43 -10.48
N ILE A 251 -4.27 1.88 -9.75
CA ILE A 251 -4.23 1.96 -8.28
C ILE A 251 -3.96 0.58 -7.65
N GLY A 252 -4.62 -0.48 -8.13
CA GLY A 252 -4.42 -1.83 -7.60
C GLY A 252 -3.00 -2.33 -7.78
N ASN A 253 -2.42 -2.13 -8.97
CA ASN A 253 -1.06 -2.52 -9.29
C ASN A 253 -0.03 -1.82 -8.37
N ILE A 254 -0.32 -0.58 -7.97
CA ILE A 254 0.49 0.18 -7.02
C ILE A 254 0.40 -0.43 -5.61
N ILE A 255 -0.82 -0.66 -5.11
CA ILE A 255 -1.07 -1.17 -3.76
C ILE A 255 -0.54 -2.60 -3.57
N GLU A 256 -0.68 -3.43 -4.60
CA GLU A 256 -0.34 -4.86 -4.58
C GLU A 256 1.06 -5.16 -5.10
N TYR A 257 1.85 -4.12 -5.39
CA TYR A 257 3.23 -4.23 -5.90
C TYR A 257 3.30 -5.13 -7.13
N GLU A 258 2.41 -4.91 -8.10
CA GLU A 258 2.47 -5.59 -9.39
C GLU A 258 3.63 -5.03 -10.26
N ALA A 259 3.91 -5.66 -11.40
CA ALA A 259 5.08 -5.35 -12.22
C ALA A 259 5.08 -3.90 -12.72
N GLU A 260 6.27 -3.30 -12.84
CA GLU A 260 6.43 -1.90 -13.25
C GLU A 260 5.99 -1.67 -14.71
N ASP A 261 6.19 -2.64 -15.58
CA ASP A 261 5.72 -2.58 -16.96
C ASP A 261 4.19 -2.43 -17.03
N ASP A 262 3.45 -3.11 -16.15
CA ASP A 262 2.00 -3.00 -16.08
C ASP A 262 1.57 -1.61 -15.58
N LEU A 263 2.35 -0.99 -14.68
CA LEU A 263 2.12 0.38 -14.24
C LEU A 263 2.28 1.38 -15.38
N LYS A 264 3.40 1.30 -16.13
CA LYS A 264 3.67 2.20 -17.26
C LYS A 264 2.60 2.07 -18.32
N LYS A 265 2.28 0.84 -18.73
CA LYS A 265 1.24 0.57 -19.72
C LYS A 265 -0.12 1.13 -19.32
N ASN A 266 -0.55 0.91 -18.08
CA ASN A 266 -1.85 1.42 -17.61
C ASN A 266 -1.86 2.96 -17.56
N ARG A 267 -0.75 3.59 -17.13
CA ARG A 267 -0.63 5.05 -17.11
C ARG A 267 -0.70 5.64 -18.52
N GLU A 268 0.01 5.06 -19.49
CA GLU A 268 -0.01 5.48 -20.89
C GLU A 268 -1.42 5.45 -21.46
N VAL A 269 -2.17 4.37 -21.23
CA VAL A 269 -3.57 4.24 -21.68
C VAL A 269 -4.47 5.30 -21.04
N ILE A 270 -4.30 5.57 -19.74
CA ILE A 270 -5.05 6.62 -19.04
C ILE A 270 -4.77 7.99 -19.67
N GLU A 271 -3.49 8.33 -19.87
CA GLU A 271 -3.07 9.62 -20.43
C GLU A 271 -3.54 9.79 -21.89
N GLU A 272 -3.50 8.73 -22.70
CA GLU A 272 -4.03 8.74 -24.07
C GLU A 272 -5.53 9.05 -24.09
N ILE A 273 -6.31 8.39 -23.22
CA ILE A 273 -7.76 8.62 -23.14
C ILE A 273 -8.05 10.03 -22.61
N MET A 274 -7.30 10.51 -21.62
CA MET A 274 -7.44 11.87 -21.11
C MET A 274 -7.17 12.93 -22.20
N SER A 275 -6.16 12.72 -23.04
CA SER A 275 -5.90 13.60 -24.19
C SER A 275 -7.07 13.61 -25.19
N LYS A 276 -7.70 12.46 -25.44
CA LYS A 276 -8.91 12.39 -26.27
C LYS A 276 -10.07 13.19 -25.65
N LEU A 277 -10.25 13.12 -24.33
CA LEU A 277 -11.28 13.90 -23.63
C LEU A 277 -11.05 15.41 -23.75
N ASP A 278 -9.81 15.88 -23.70
CA ASP A 278 -9.48 17.31 -23.88
C ASP A 278 -9.87 17.82 -25.29
N SER A 279 -9.82 16.95 -26.31
CA SER A 279 -10.19 17.31 -27.69
C SER A 279 -11.70 17.33 -27.97
N VAL A 280 -12.54 16.88 -27.03
CA VAL A 280 -13.99 16.68 -27.26
C VAL A 280 -14.71 17.99 -27.57
N ASP A 281 -14.30 19.09 -26.95
CA ASP A 281 -14.92 20.40 -27.16
C ASP A 281 -14.76 20.88 -28.60
N GLU A 282 -13.56 20.68 -29.17
CA GLU A 282 -13.26 21.01 -30.56
C GLU A 282 -14.07 20.11 -31.51
N GLN A 283 -14.16 18.81 -31.24
CA GLN A 283 -14.97 17.89 -32.03
C GLN A 283 -16.46 18.27 -32.04
N ILE A 284 -16.98 18.76 -30.92
CA ILE A 284 -18.36 19.24 -30.82
C ILE A 284 -18.55 20.55 -31.59
N ALA A 285 -17.59 21.48 -31.53
CA ALA A 285 -17.63 22.70 -32.30
C ALA A 285 -17.66 22.41 -33.82
N ASN A 286 -16.78 21.53 -34.28
CA ASN A 286 -16.73 21.09 -35.68
C ASN A 286 -18.05 20.42 -36.11
N TYR A 287 -18.57 19.49 -35.30
CA TYR A 287 -19.85 18.84 -35.57
C TYR A 287 -21.03 19.82 -35.67
N LYS A 288 -21.09 20.83 -34.80
CA LYS A 288 -22.12 21.88 -34.86
C LYS A 288 -21.99 22.74 -36.12
N SER A 289 -20.77 23.10 -36.51
CA SER A 289 -20.48 23.84 -37.73
C SER A 289 -20.92 23.05 -38.98
N ASP A 290 -20.56 21.77 -39.05
CA ASP A 290 -20.94 20.89 -40.16
C ASP A 290 -22.45 20.74 -40.29
N LEU A 291 -23.15 20.57 -39.16
CA LEU A 291 -24.61 20.53 -39.13
C LEU A 291 -25.24 21.82 -39.63
N MET A 292 -24.71 22.98 -39.21
CA MET A 292 -25.21 24.29 -39.62
C MET A 292 -25.03 24.48 -41.13
N PHE A 293 -23.84 24.19 -41.65
CA PHE A 293 -23.56 24.27 -43.10
C PHE A 293 -24.45 23.33 -43.92
N THR A 294 -24.63 22.09 -43.45
CA THR A 294 -25.49 21.11 -44.13
C THR A 294 -26.96 21.56 -44.08
N SER A 295 -27.41 22.08 -42.95
CA SER A 295 -28.77 22.59 -42.78
C SER A 295 -29.05 23.80 -43.68
N GLU A 296 -28.12 24.75 -43.78
CA GLU A 296 -28.22 25.89 -44.70
C GLU A 296 -28.34 25.44 -46.16
N LYS A 297 -27.52 24.48 -46.58
CA LYS A 297 -27.57 23.94 -47.94
C LYS A 297 -28.90 23.25 -48.25
N VAL A 298 -29.46 22.51 -47.29
CA VAL A 298 -30.77 21.86 -47.44
C VAL A 298 -31.91 22.88 -47.43
N ALA A 299 -31.86 23.86 -46.54
CA ALA A 299 -32.84 24.95 -46.48
C ALA A 299 -32.86 25.75 -47.79
N LEU A 300 -31.69 26.07 -48.35
CA LEU A 300 -31.58 26.79 -49.61
C LEU A 300 -32.16 25.98 -50.79
N LYS A 301 -31.91 24.66 -50.85
CA LYS A 301 -32.57 23.77 -51.82
C LYS A 301 -34.10 23.76 -51.66
N LEU A 302 -34.60 23.68 -50.43
CA LEU A 302 -36.04 23.71 -50.15
C LEU A 302 -36.68 25.03 -50.59
N ILE A 303 -36.02 26.16 -50.35
CA ILE A 303 -36.47 27.49 -50.80
C ILE A 303 -36.54 27.55 -52.33
N ILE A 304 -35.52 27.05 -53.03
CA ILE A 304 -35.51 27.00 -54.50
C ILE A 304 -36.67 26.13 -55.01
N TYR A 305 -36.87 24.94 -54.45
CA TYR A 305 -37.99 24.07 -54.85
C TYR A 305 -39.34 24.72 -54.59
N ALA A 306 -39.53 25.39 -53.46
CA ALA A 306 -40.76 26.11 -53.15
C ALA A 306 -41.03 27.26 -54.13
N ALA A 307 -39.98 28.01 -54.52
CA ALA A 307 -40.09 29.08 -55.50
C ALA A 307 -40.47 28.55 -56.90
N VAL A 308 -39.80 27.49 -57.35
CA VAL A 308 -40.11 26.83 -58.63
C VAL A 308 -41.53 26.27 -58.65
N PHE A 309 -41.95 25.62 -57.56
CA PHE A 309 -43.31 25.09 -57.44
C PHE A 309 -44.36 26.20 -57.45
N SER A 310 -44.10 27.32 -56.77
CA SER A 310 -44.98 28.49 -56.76
C SER A 310 -45.13 29.11 -58.15
N LEU A 311 -44.02 29.28 -58.89
CA LEU A 311 -44.03 29.76 -60.27
C LEU A 311 -44.78 28.83 -61.21
N ALA A 312 -44.55 27.52 -61.11
CA ALA A 312 -45.26 26.53 -61.91
C ALA A 312 -46.77 26.53 -61.61
N ALA A 313 -47.16 26.63 -60.34
CA ALA A 313 -48.57 26.70 -59.94
C ALA A 313 -49.26 27.97 -60.49
N VAL A 314 -48.59 29.13 -60.40
CA VAL A 314 -49.11 30.38 -60.99
C VAL A 314 -49.23 30.27 -62.51
N PHE A 315 -48.23 29.70 -63.18
CA PHE A 315 -48.26 29.49 -64.63
C PHE A 315 -49.42 28.57 -65.05
N ILE A 316 -49.63 27.45 -64.36
CA ILE A 316 -50.75 26.54 -64.60
C ILE A 316 -52.09 27.26 -64.40
N MET A 317 -52.24 28.07 -63.34
CA MET A 317 -53.46 28.86 -63.12
C MET A 317 -53.72 29.86 -64.24
N ILE A 318 -52.68 30.53 -64.76
CA ILE A 318 -52.81 31.47 -65.88
C ILE A 318 -53.26 30.71 -67.14
N VAL A 319 -52.60 29.61 -67.49
CA VAL A 319 -52.95 28.80 -68.66
C VAL A 319 -54.39 28.29 -68.57
N LEU A 320 -54.81 27.75 -67.43
CA LEU A 320 -56.19 27.30 -67.19
C LEU A 320 -57.23 28.43 -67.30
N LYS A 321 -56.86 29.67 -66.97
CA LYS A 321 -57.72 30.84 -67.12
C LYS A 321 -57.89 31.26 -68.59
N PHE A 322 -56.88 31.06 -69.43
CA PHE A 322 -56.91 31.40 -70.86
C PHE A 322 -57.41 30.26 -71.77
N THR A 323 -57.59 29.05 -71.23
CA THR A 323 -58.11 27.88 -71.95
C THR A 323 -59.56 27.54 -71.59
N ARG A 324 -60.19 28.34 -70.72
CA ARG A 324 -61.64 28.37 -70.47
C ARG A 324 -62.26 29.54 -71.20
#